data_AF-A0A5K1FEQ8-F1
#
_entry.id   AF-A0A5K1FEQ8-F1
#
_cell.length_a   1.000
_cell.length_b   1.000
_cell.length_c   1.000
_cell.angle_alpha   90.00
_cell.angle_beta   90.00
_cell.angle_gamma   90.00
#
_symmetry.space_group_name_H-M   'P 1'
#
loop_
_entity.id
_entity.type
_entity.pdbx_description
1 polymer ?
#
loop_
_entity_poly.entity_id
_entity_poly.type
_entity_poly.pdbx_seq_one_letter_code
_entity_poly.pdbx_strand_id
1 'polypeptide(L)'
;ALRLTDGQLTRDDPGRSGHAFYPTTLQFKNSENAKTTQSFSTRFVFEIVLELQESGGHGFTFVVAPSTNFSGAMGDRYLGLFNQGNNGNQSNHIFAVEFDTVQQATLKDKDANHVGVDVNSVISYASAPAAYYTELGRKENVILDSRTRIQAWIEYDGNEKQLNATIAPLSHPLKPNRSLISYPIDLSPVLNEHMYVGFSSGTLALASKHYILAWSFAMDGKAPELDLSSLPSIPRDRTPLWKSFKLFLSVFVALGALLLLIITVIISYWIKRK
;
A
#
# COMPACT_ATOMS: atom_id res chain seq x y z
N ALA A 1 5.75 7.77 14.02
CA ALA A 1 5.23 7.06 12.84
C ALA A 1 4.00 7.80 12.36
N LEU A 2 3.97 8.22 11.10
CA LEU A 2 2.79 8.81 10.47
C LEU A 2 1.84 7.67 10.10
N ARG A 3 0.60 7.71 10.59
CA ARG A 3 -0.44 6.74 10.27
C ARG A 3 -1.39 7.38 9.27
N LEU A 4 -1.54 6.79 8.08
CA LEU A 4 -2.41 7.34 7.06
C LEU A 4 -3.88 6.92 7.29
N THR A 5 -4.15 5.64 7.58
CA THR A 5 -5.51 5.12 7.84
C THR A 5 -5.67 4.57 9.26
N ASP A 6 -6.84 4.83 9.85
CA ASP A 6 -7.13 4.55 11.26
C ASP A 6 -7.77 3.18 11.55
N GLY A 7 -7.89 2.30 10.55
CA GLY A 7 -8.31 0.92 10.76
C GLY A 7 -9.79 0.74 11.08
N GLN A 8 -10.61 1.80 11.08
CA GLN A 8 -11.98 1.72 11.59
C GLN A 8 -13.01 1.28 10.53
N LEU A 9 -13.89 0.36 10.94
CA LEU A 9 -15.06 -0.13 10.19
C LEU A 9 -16.20 0.89 10.20
N THR A 10 -16.60 1.39 9.02
CA THR A 10 -17.92 2.01 8.81
C THR A 10 -18.65 1.19 7.74
N ARG A 11 -19.86 0.69 8.07
CA ARG A 11 -20.75 0.12 7.06
C ARG A 11 -21.32 1.31 6.27
N ASP A 12 -21.30 1.20 4.94
CA ASP A 12 -21.92 2.11 3.96
C ASP A 12 -21.11 3.34 3.47
N ASP A 13 -19.78 3.34 3.59
CA ASP A 13 -18.88 4.44 3.14
C ASP A 13 -18.05 4.02 1.90
N PRO A 14 -17.76 4.88 0.89
CA PRO A 14 -16.85 4.66 -0.26
C PRO A 14 -15.38 4.27 0.06
N GLY A 15 -15.10 3.70 1.23
CA GLY A 15 -13.77 3.43 1.75
C GLY A 15 -13.16 4.65 2.43
N ARG A 16 -12.27 4.40 3.40
CA ARG A 16 -11.56 5.45 4.13
C ARG A 16 -10.27 5.78 3.42
N SER A 17 -10.00 7.07 3.29
CA SER A 17 -8.73 7.56 2.76
C SER A 17 -7.95 8.32 3.82
N GLY A 18 -6.65 8.42 3.60
CA GLY A 18 -5.74 9.17 4.46
C GLY A 18 -4.63 9.78 3.64
N HIS A 19 -4.35 11.06 3.88
CA HIS A 19 -3.42 11.87 3.09
C HIS A 19 -2.42 12.57 3.99
N ALA A 20 -1.17 12.64 3.54
CA ALA A 20 -0.14 13.41 4.20
C ALA A 20 0.81 14.00 3.16
N PHE A 21 0.84 15.33 3.08
CA PHE A 21 1.63 16.06 2.08
C PHE A 21 2.69 16.92 2.75
N TYR A 22 3.82 17.08 2.07
CA TYR A 22 4.75 18.16 2.38
C TYR A 22 4.00 19.50 2.19
N PRO A 23 4.08 20.44 3.14
CA PRO A 23 3.17 21.59 3.20
C PRO A 23 3.41 22.65 2.13
N THR A 24 4.49 22.55 1.36
CA THR A 24 4.85 23.52 0.32
C THR A 24 4.98 22.83 -1.03
N THR A 25 4.63 23.52 -2.11
CA THR A 25 4.88 23.01 -3.45
C THR A 25 6.37 22.98 -3.75
N LEU A 26 6.77 22.03 -4.59
CA LEU A 26 8.11 21.92 -5.14
C LEU A 26 8.02 22.22 -6.63
N GLN A 27 9.08 22.83 -7.17
CA GLN A 27 9.16 23.16 -8.59
C GLN A 27 9.60 21.92 -9.36
N PHE A 28 8.72 21.29 -10.13
CA PHE A 28 9.00 20.13 -10.98
C PHE A 28 9.37 20.51 -12.41
N LYS A 29 9.21 21.77 -12.80
CA LYS A 29 9.64 22.28 -14.11
C LYS A 29 10.23 23.68 -13.95
N ASN A 30 11.20 24.03 -14.79
CA ASN A 30 11.80 25.38 -14.79
C ASN A 30 10.83 26.49 -15.25
N SER A 31 9.75 26.12 -15.93
CA SER A 31 8.64 26.99 -16.32
C SER A 31 7.45 26.13 -16.74
N GLU A 32 6.24 26.71 -16.78
CA GLU A 32 5.02 26.04 -17.26
C GLU A 32 5.19 25.38 -18.64
N ASN A 33 5.94 26.01 -19.55
CA ASN A 33 6.17 25.54 -20.92
C ASN A 33 7.41 24.65 -21.07
N ALA A 34 8.10 24.30 -19.97
CA ALA A 34 9.26 23.44 -20.04
C ALA A 34 8.86 22.04 -20.57
N LYS A 35 9.65 21.53 -21.51
CA LYS A 35 9.43 20.21 -22.14
C LYS A 35 10.00 19.05 -21.33
N THR A 36 10.54 19.34 -20.16
CA THR A 36 11.25 18.39 -19.31
C THR A 36 10.84 18.63 -17.86
N THR A 37 10.44 17.56 -17.18
CA THR A 37 10.27 17.55 -15.73
C THR A 37 11.65 17.37 -15.10
N GLN A 38 11.94 18.12 -14.03
CA GLN A 38 13.14 17.96 -13.21
C GLN A 38 13.23 16.55 -12.63
N SER A 39 14.45 16.08 -12.42
CA SER A 39 14.68 14.80 -11.78
C SER A 39 14.26 14.88 -10.32
N PHE A 40 13.84 13.77 -9.74
CA PHE A 40 13.59 13.71 -8.30
C PHE A 40 13.88 12.32 -7.77
N SER A 41 14.12 12.26 -6.47
CA SER A 41 14.17 10.98 -5.78
C SER A 41 13.55 11.07 -4.41
N THR A 42 12.98 9.96 -3.97
CA THR A 42 12.37 9.79 -2.66
C THR A 42 12.72 8.43 -2.12
N ARG A 43 12.87 8.34 -0.80
CA ARG A 43 12.90 7.06 -0.11
C ARG A 43 12.16 7.16 1.21
N PHE A 44 11.51 6.08 1.57
CA PHE A 44 10.75 6.02 2.80
C PHE A 44 10.72 4.60 3.33
N VAL A 45 10.51 4.50 4.64
CA VAL A 45 10.24 3.23 5.30
C VAL A 45 8.77 3.18 5.64
N PHE A 46 8.12 2.07 5.30
CA PHE A 46 6.72 1.84 5.61
C PHE A 46 6.50 0.47 6.26
N GLU A 47 5.33 0.31 6.86
CA GLU A 47 4.82 -0.98 7.34
C GLU A 47 3.30 -0.98 7.16
N ILE A 48 2.77 -2.07 6.62
CA ILE A 48 1.32 -2.28 6.47
C ILE A 48 0.89 -3.33 7.49
N VAL A 49 -0.18 -3.01 8.24
CA VAL A 49 -0.71 -3.88 9.29
C VAL A 49 -2.19 -4.18 9.03
N LEU A 50 -2.49 -5.43 8.70
CA LEU A 50 -3.86 -5.97 8.62
C LEU A 50 -4.47 -6.12 10.01
N GLU A 51 -5.69 -5.63 10.26
CA GLU A 51 -6.37 -5.84 11.55
C GLU A 51 -6.97 -7.26 11.70
N LEU A 52 -7.45 -7.89 10.61
CA LEU A 52 -8.08 -9.22 10.63
C LEU A 52 -7.52 -10.11 9.49
N GLN A 53 -7.41 -11.41 9.76
CA GLN A 53 -6.71 -12.39 8.91
C GLN A 53 -7.36 -12.70 7.55
N GLU A 54 -8.59 -12.23 7.28
CA GLU A 54 -9.38 -12.81 6.16
C GLU A 54 -9.61 -11.89 4.97
N SER A 55 -9.27 -10.60 5.06
CA SER A 55 -9.21 -9.68 3.92
C SER A 55 -8.84 -8.32 4.48
N GLY A 56 -7.83 -7.64 3.97
CA GLY A 56 -7.62 -6.21 4.21
C GLY A 56 -7.10 -5.57 2.95
N GLY A 57 -6.99 -4.24 2.95
CA GLY A 57 -6.62 -3.48 1.76
C GLY A 57 -7.28 -2.13 1.71
N HIS A 58 -6.87 -1.25 0.80
CA HIS A 58 -6.23 -1.59 -0.47
C HIS A 58 -4.73 -1.39 -0.49
N GLY A 59 -4.25 -0.26 0.03
CA GLY A 59 -2.83 0.06 -0.03
C GLY A 59 -2.57 1.54 0.18
N PHE A 60 -1.38 1.96 -0.21
CA PHE A 60 -1.00 3.36 -0.19
C PHE A 60 -0.11 3.69 -1.38
N THR A 61 0.08 4.98 -1.61
CA THR A 61 0.88 5.51 -2.70
C THR A 61 1.86 6.57 -2.19
N PHE A 62 3.02 6.65 -2.82
CA PHE A 62 3.73 7.94 -2.93
C PHE A 62 3.11 8.71 -4.09
N VAL A 63 2.78 9.98 -3.90
CA VAL A 63 2.03 10.78 -4.88
C VAL A 63 2.68 12.13 -5.14
N VAL A 64 2.66 12.54 -6.41
CA VAL A 64 2.92 13.90 -6.89
C VAL A 64 1.63 14.45 -7.50
N ALA A 65 1.10 15.56 -6.97
CA ALA A 65 -0.22 16.09 -7.33
C ALA A 65 -0.26 17.63 -7.30
N PRO A 66 -1.19 18.28 -8.04
CA PRO A 66 -1.28 19.74 -8.08
C PRO A 66 -1.96 20.34 -6.83
N SER A 67 -2.60 19.49 -6.00
CA SER A 67 -3.37 19.89 -4.84
C SER A 67 -3.26 18.82 -3.75
N THR A 68 -3.42 19.23 -2.49
CA THR A 68 -3.53 18.32 -1.34
C THR A 68 -4.99 18.01 -0.99
N ASN A 69 -5.96 18.59 -1.72
CA ASN A 69 -7.38 18.36 -1.48
C ASN A 69 -7.88 17.17 -2.30
N PHE A 70 -8.17 16.08 -1.60
CA PHE A 70 -8.73 14.84 -2.16
C PHE A 70 -10.12 14.52 -1.57
N SER A 71 -10.89 15.53 -1.17
CA SER A 71 -12.21 15.33 -0.54
C SER A 71 -13.22 14.59 -1.43
N GLY A 72 -13.01 14.59 -2.75
CA GLY A 72 -13.83 13.85 -3.71
C GLY A 72 -13.29 12.48 -4.10
N ALA A 73 -12.15 12.05 -3.55
CA ALA A 73 -11.56 10.76 -3.86
C ALA A 73 -12.18 9.64 -3.00
N MET A 74 -12.24 8.44 -3.56
CA MET A 74 -12.71 7.24 -2.88
C MET A 74 -11.53 6.52 -2.22
N GLY A 75 -11.72 6.10 -0.98
CA GLY A 75 -10.68 5.40 -0.21
C GLY A 75 -10.61 3.91 -0.49
N ASP A 76 -11.47 3.33 -1.31
CA ASP A 76 -11.42 1.92 -1.66
C ASP A 76 -10.25 1.59 -2.62
N ARG A 77 -10.54 0.84 -3.69
CA ARG A 77 -9.64 0.53 -4.79
C ARG A 77 -9.08 1.75 -5.53
N TYR A 78 -9.54 2.97 -5.23
CA TYR A 78 -8.98 4.19 -5.82
C TYR A 78 -7.90 4.86 -4.94
N LEU A 79 -7.48 4.20 -3.86
CA LEU A 79 -6.32 4.56 -3.01
C LEU A 79 -6.35 5.99 -2.46
N GLY A 80 -7.54 6.58 -2.35
CA GLY A 80 -7.72 7.98 -1.92
C GLY A 80 -7.26 9.01 -2.96
N LEU A 81 -6.96 8.62 -4.21
CA LEU A 81 -6.50 9.53 -5.26
C LEU A 81 -7.59 9.85 -6.28
N PHE A 82 -8.39 8.85 -6.63
CA PHE A 82 -9.38 8.94 -7.71
C PHE A 82 -10.78 8.57 -7.22
N ASN A 83 -11.74 8.68 -8.11
CA ASN A 83 -13.08 8.12 -7.97
C ASN A 83 -13.54 7.60 -9.34
N GLN A 84 -14.73 7.01 -9.40
CA GLN A 84 -15.27 6.44 -10.63
C GLN A 84 -15.38 7.46 -11.79
N GLY A 85 -15.60 8.75 -11.49
CA GLY A 85 -15.80 9.79 -12.50
C GLY A 85 -14.51 10.44 -13.03
N ASN A 86 -13.42 10.42 -12.28
CA ASN A 86 -12.15 11.03 -12.68
C ASN A 86 -11.01 10.03 -12.93
N ASN A 87 -11.19 8.73 -12.67
CA ASN A 87 -10.16 7.73 -12.94
C ASN A 87 -9.85 7.65 -14.45
N GLY A 88 -8.61 7.95 -14.84
CA GLY A 88 -8.18 8.06 -16.24
C GLY A 88 -8.30 9.46 -16.85
N ASN A 89 -8.76 10.46 -16.09
CA ASN A 89 -8.87 11.84 -16.57
C ASN A 89 -7.49 12.52 -16.58
N GLN A 90 -7.02 12.93 -17.75
CA GLN A 90 -5.72 13.59 -17.92
C GLN A 90 -5.60 14.92 -17.16
N SER A 91 -6.72 15.60 -16.91
CA SER A 91 -6.77 16.85 -16.12
C SER A 91 -6.51 16.64 -14.63
N ASN A 92 -6.34 15.39 -14.16
CA ASN A 92 -5.96 15.12 -12.78
C ASN A 92 -4.53 15.62 -12.47
N HIS A 93 -3.61 15.52 -13.43
CA HIS A 93 -2.18 15.81 -13.26
C HIS A 93 -1.55 15.05 -12.09
N ILE A 94 -1.92 13.79 -11.90
CA ILE A 94 -1.45 12.94 -10.79
C ILE A 94 -0.48 11.90 -11.32
N PHE A 95 0.67 11.81 -10.67
CA PHE A 95 1.59 10.69 -10.75
C PHE A 95 1.68 10.00 -9.39
N ALA A 96 1.65 8.68 -9.37
CA ALA A 96 1.82 7.92 -8.14
C ALA A 96 2.60 6.62 -8.35
N VAL A 97 3.23 6.15 -7.27
CA VAL A 97 3.73 4.78 -7.17
C VAL A 97 2.95 4.11 -6.05
N GLU A 98 2.18 3.09 -6.40
CA GLU A 98 1.30 2.36 -5.49
C GLU A 98 1.95 1.11 -4.90
N PHE A 99 1.48 0.74 -3.71
CA PHE A 99 1.82 -0.47 -2.97
C PHE A 99 0.50 -1.14 -2.62
N ASP A 100 0.01 -1.99 -3.53
CA ASP A 100 -1.32 -2.59 -3.47
C ASP A 100 -1.27 -4.01 -2.89
N THR A 101 -2.21 -4.28 -1.99
CA THR A 101 -2.37 -5.52 -1.22
C THR A 101 -3.65 -6.28 -1.60
N VAL A 102 -4.37 -5.84 -2.63
CA VAL A 102 -5.63 -6.45 -3.10
C VAL A 102 -5.61 -6.57 -4.60
N GLN A 103 -6.04 -7.72 -5.13
CA GLN A 103 -6.21 -7.88 -6.56
C GLN A 103 -7.62 -7.45 -6.99
N GLN A 104 -7.70 -6.41 -7.81
CA GLN A 104 -8.92 -5.96 -8.46
C GLN A 104 -8.88 -6.30 -9.95
N ALA A 105 -9.57 -7.39 -10.33
CA ALA A 105 -9.61 -7.84 -11.72
C ALA A 105 -10.08 -6.75 -12.71
N THR A 106 -10.98 -5.87 -12.28
CA THR A 106 -11.49 -4.74 -13.09
C THR A 106 -10.45 -3.63 -13.32
N LEU A 107 -9.41 -3.55 -12.48
CA LEU A 107 -8.31 -2.59 -12.60
C LEU A 107 -7.09 -3.18 -13.32
N LYS A 108 -7.18 -4.44 -13.76
CA LYS A 108 -6.10 -5.21 -14.41
C LYS A 108 -4.90 -5.47 -13.51
N ASP A 109 -5.14 -5.55 -12.20
CA ASP A 109 -4.13 -5.85 -11.22
C ASP A 109 -3.49 -7.21 -11.48
N LYS A 110 -2.18 -7.22 -11.40
CA LYS A 110 -1.38 -8.40 -11.76
C LYS A 110 -1.53 -9.52 -10.74
N ASP A 111 -1.58 -9.17 -9.47
CA ASP A 111 -1.81 -10.04 -8.31
C ASP A 111 -2.28 -9.20 -7.11
N ALA A 112 -2.45 -9.84 -5.95
CA ALA A 112 -2.89 -9.18 -4.72
C ALA A 112 -1.73 -8.62 -3.88
N ASN A 113 -0.55 -8.41 -4.44
CA ASN A 113 0.63 -7.95 -3.70
C ASN A 113 1.66 -7.39 -4.69
N HIS A 114 1.45 -6.16 -5.14
CA HIS A 114 2.26 -5.55 -6.20
C HIS A 114 2.63 -4.10 -5.93
N VAL A 115 3.67 -3.65 -6.63
CA VAL A 115 4.01 -2.24 -6.78
C VAL A 115 3.59 -1.81 -8.17
N GLY A 116 2.99 -0.63 -8.27
CA GLY A 116 2.45 -0.08 -9.51
C GLY A 116 2.92 1.35 -9.78
N VAL A 117 2.83 1.78 -11.04
CA VAL A 117 3.16 3.11 -11.52
C VAL A 117 1.92 3.69 -12.19
N ASP A 118 1.34 4.68 -11.53
CA ASP A 118 0.05 5.24 -11.87
C ASP A 118 0.18 6.64 -12.44
N VAL A 119 -0.54 6.89 -13.53
CA VAL A 119 -0.63 8.20 -14.16
C VAL A 119 -2.09 8.51 -14.44
N ASN A 120 -2.63 9.49 -13.70
CA ASN A 120 -4.01 9.97 -13.81
C ASN A 120 -5.10 8.89 -13.61
N SER A 121 -4.73 7.68 -13.24
CA SER A 121 -5.57 6.50 -13.12
C SER A 121 -4.92 5.52 -12.15
N VAL A 122 -5.73 4.75 -11.40
CA VAL A 122 -5.25 3.61 -10.60
C VAL A 122 -4.94 2.37 -11.47
N ILE A 123 -5.26 2.42 -12.77
CA ILE A 123 -4.81 1.39 -13.70
C ILE A 123 -3.35 1.70 -14.06
N SER A 124 -2.44 0.99 -13.42
CA SER A 124 -0.99 1.10 -13.59
C SER A 124 -0.52 1.03 -15.06
N TYR A 125 0.38 1.94 -15.44
CA TYR A 125 1.17 1.87 -16.68
C TYR A 125 2.17 0.71 -16.64
N ALA A 126 2.75 0.48 -15.47
CA ALA A 126 3.68 -0.60 -15.21
C ALA A 126 3.48 -1.10 -13.78
N SER A 127 3.44 -2.43 -13.61
CA SER A 127 3.35 -3.04 -12.29
C SER A 127 4.15 -4.33 -12.23
N ALA A 128 4.59 -4.68 -11.01
CA ALA A 128 5.34 -5.89 -10.75
C ALA A 128 4.94 -6.49 -9.40
N PRO A 129 4.87 -7.84 -9.28
CA PRO A 129 4.70 -8.50 -7.99
C PRO A 129 5.78 -8.02 -7.02
N ALA A 130 5.40 -7.65 -5.80
CA ALA A 130 6.32 -7.06 -4.84
C ALA A 130 7.47 -8.03 -4.53
N ALA A 131 8.68 -7.58 -4.87
CA ALA A 131 9.90 -8.36 -4.77
C ALA A 131 11.13 -7.44 -4.76
N TYR A 132 12.26 -8.00 -4.36
CA TYR A 132 13.56 -7.35 -4.44
C TYR A 132 14.58 -8.28 -5.07
N TYR A 133 15.67 -7.72 -5.58
CA TYR A 133 16.78 -8.48 -6.13
C TYR A 133 17.95 -8.45 -5.15
N THR A 134 18.45 -9.62 -4.77
CA THR A 134 19.67 -9.74 -3.98
C THR A 134 20.91 -9.34 -4.79
N GLU A 135 22.05 -9.18 -4.12
CA GLU A 135 23.34 -8.89 -4.77
C GLU A 135 23.74 -9.90 -5.85
N LEU A 136 23.29 -11.16 -5.71
CA LEU A 136 23.52 -12.23 -6.69
C LEU A 136 22.50 -12.22 -7.84
N GLY A 137 21.62 -11.21 -7.91
CA GLY A 137 20.56 -11.09 -8.92
C GLY A 137 19.37 -12.01 -8.70
N ARG A 138 19.30 -12.76 -7.57
CA ARG A 138 18.14 -13.59 -7.24
C ARG A 138 16.96 -12.70 -6.85
N LYS A 139 15.80 -12.93 -7.49
CA LYS A 139 14.53 -12.31 -7.12
C LYS A 139 13.95 -12.99 -5.88
N GLU A 140 13.62 -12.20 -4.87
CA GLU A 140 12.97 -12.64 -3.64
C GLU A 140 11.66 -11.89 -3.40
N ASN A 141 10.62 -12.61 -2.99
CA ASN A 141 9.30 -12.03 -2.80
C ASN A 141 9.28 -11.16 -1.54
N VAL A 142 8.52 -10.07 -1.62
CA VAL A 142 8.18 -9.20 -0.48
C VAL A 142 6.68 -9.26 -0.30
N ILE A 143 6.21 -9.60 0.89
CA ILE A 143 4.79 -9.53 1.25
C ILE A 143 4.58 -8.17 1.92
N LEU A 144 3.87 -7.26 1.24
CA LEU A 144 3.75 -5.86 1.63
C LEU A 144 3.07 -5.66 2.99
N ASP A 145 2.11 -6.53 3.32
CA ASP A 145 1.31 -6.54 4.55
C ASP A 145 1.76 -7.56 5.60
N SER A 146 3.01 -8.02 5.50
CA SER A 146 3.62 -8.98 6.44
C SER A 146 3.89 -8.42 7.85
N ARG A 147 3.52 -7.17 8.14
CA ARG A 147 3.87 -6.46 9.39
C ARG A 147 5.38 -6.36 9.61
N THR A 148 6.12 -6.29 8.51
CA THR A 148 7.56 -6.05 8.51
C THR A 148 7.83 -4.69 7.88
N ARG A 149 8.93 -4.08 8.29
CA ARG A 149 9.35 -2.78 7.78
C ARG A 149 10.00 -2.97 6.41
N ILE A 150 9.49 -2.24 5.43
CA ILE A 150 9.97 -2.25 4.05
C ILE A 150 10.47 -0.86 3.72
N GLN A 151 11.61 -0.77 3.06
CA GLN A 151 12.11 0.48 2.51
C GLN A 151 11.83 0.53 1.01
N ALA A 152 11.36 1.69 0.55
CA ALA A 152 11.13 1.97 -0.86
C ALA A 152 12.06 3.09 -1.33
N TRP A 153 12.48 3.00 -2.58
CA TRP A 153 13.21 4.04 -3.31
C TRP A 153 12.49 4.28 -4.63
N ILE A 154 12.16 5.52 -4.93
CA ILE A 154 11.59 5.94 -6.21
C ILE A 154 12.49 7.05 -6.75
N GLU A 155 13.00 6.86 -7.96
CA GLU A 155 13.93 7.75 -8.63
C GLU A 155 13.43 8.00 -10.04
N TYR A 156 13.26 9.27 -10.40
CA TYR A 156 12.90 9.69 -11.74
C TYR A 156 14.02 10.53 -12.32
N ASP A 157 14.55 10.11 -13.47
CA ASP A 157 15.46 10.90 -14.28
C ASP A 157 14.65 11.66 -15.34
N GLY A 158 14.62 12.98 -15.22
CA GLY A 158 13.92 13.87 -16.12
C GLY A 158 14.50 13.94 -17.52
N ASN A 159 15.82 13.80 -17.66
CA ASN A 159 16.51 13.90 -18.93
C ASN A 159 16.33 12.60 -19.73
N GLU A 160 16.54 11.47 -19.07
CA GLU A 160 16.40 10.13 -19.65
C GLU A 160 14.94 9.66 -19.70
N LYS A 161 14.02 10.38 -19.04
CA LYS A 161 12.59 10.02 -18.93
C LYS A 161 12.43 8.61 -18.39
N GLN A 162 13.11 8.34 -17.27
CA GLN A 162 13.27 7.01 -16.73
C GLN A 162 12.82 6.99 -15.27
N LEU A 163 11.82 6.16 -14.96
CA LEU A 163 11.40 5.89 -13.60
C LEU A 163 11.99 4.57 -13.11
N ASN A 164 12.51 4.57 -11.89
CA ASN A 164 12.98 3.39 -11.19
C ASN A 164 12.30 3.31 -9.82
N ALA A 165 11.63 2.19 -9.54
CA ALA A 165 11.09 1.87 -8.23
C ALA A 165 11.76 0.61 -7.69
N THR A 166 12.26 0.69 -6.46
CA THR A 166 12.92 -0.40 -5.75
C THR A 166 12.30 -0.55 -4.37
N ILE A 167 12.13 -1.78 -3.91
CA ILE A 167 11.74 -2.07 -2.53
C ILE A 167 12.68 -3.12 -1.95
N ALA A 168 12.85 -3.14 -0.64
CA ALA A 168 13.49 -4.25 0.08
C ALA A 168 13.04 -4.27 1.55
N PRO A 169 12.98 -5.44 2.20
CA PRO A 169 12.81 -5.51 3.64
C PRO A 169 13.99 -4.82 4.36
N LEU A 170 13.76 -4.18 5.51
CA LEU A 170 14.86 -3.56 6.27
C LEU A 170 15.92 -4.55 6.77
N SER A 171 15.61 -5.85 6.81
CA SER A 171 16.61 -6.88 7.10
C SER A 171 17.65 -7.03 5.97
N HIS A 172 17.36 -6.50 4.78
CA HIS A 172 18.32 -6.42 3.68
C HIS A 172 19.21 -5.19 3.88
N PRO A 173 20.55 -5.33 3.87
CA PRO A 173 21.45 -4.32 4.42
C PRO A 173 21.62 -3.08 3.54
N LEU A 174 21.33 -3.17 2.24
CA LEU A 174 21.57 -2.10 1.26
C LEU A 174 20.39 -2.00 0.28
N LYS A 175 20.30 -0.88 -0.43
CA LYS A 175 19.38 -0.74 -1.57
C LYS A 175 19.80 -1.76 -2.67
N PRO A 176 18.87 -2.59 -3.17
CA PRO A 176 19.15 -3.45 -4.32
C PRO A 176 19.70 -2.69 -5.52
N ASN A 177 20.72 -3.26 -6.17
CA ASN A 177 21.32 -2.68 -7.39
C ASN A 177 20.40 -2.76 -8.61
N ARG A 178 19.40 -3.66 -8.58
CA ARG A 178 18.39 -3.80 -9.62
C ARG A 178 17.02 -3.38 -9.11
N SER A 179 16.42 -2.41 -9.79
CA SER A 179 15.07 -1.93 -9.52
C SER A 179 14.02 -3.03 -9.74
N LEU A 180 12.95 -2.99 -8.94
CA LEU A 180 11.78 -3.84 -9.15
C LEU A 180 11.06 -3.44 -10.44
N ILE A 181 10.85 -2.14 -10.62
CA ILE A 181 10.32 -1.54 -11.83
C ILE A 181 11.36 -0.58 -12.38
N SER A 182 11.66 -0.73 -13.67
CA SER A 182 12.44 0.22 -14.45
C SER A 182 11.61 0.48 -15.71
N TYR A 183 11.03 1.67 -15.81
CA TYR A 183 10.04 1.98 -16.84
C TYR A 183 10.33 3.33 -17.51
N PRO A 184 10.50 3.38 -18.84
CA PRO A 184 10.66 4.62 -19.57
C PRO A 184 9.31 5.35 -19.63
N ILE A 185 9.26 6.53 -19.03
CA ILE A 185 8.05 7.36 -18.95
C ILE A 185 8.40 8.84 -18.96
N ASP A 186 7.69 9.59 -19.80
CA ASP A 186 7.78 11.04 -19.81
C ASP A 186 6.72 11.63 -18.87
N LEU A 187 7.16 12.23 -17.75
CA LEU A 187 6.26 12.91 -16.81
C LEU A 187 6.01 14.38 -17.18
N SER A 188 6.67 14.92 -18.20
CA SER A 188 6.47 16.32 -18.64
C SER A 188 5.04 16.65 -19.11
N PRO A 189 4.27 15.77 -19.77
CA PRO A 189 2.87 16.07 -20.09
C PRO A 189 1.93 15.92 -18.88
N VAL A 190 2.40 15.30 -17.78
CA VAL A 190 1.57 14.99 -16.61
C VAL A 190 1.70 16.07 -15.55
N LEU A 191 2.93 16.42 -15.17
CA LEU A 191 3.20 17.29 -14.02
C LEU A 191 3.15 18.76 -14.38
N ASN A 192 2.59 19.59 -13.50
CA ASN A 192 2.66 21.04 -13.64
C ASN A 192 3.98 21.59 -13.08
N GLU A 193 4.19 22.89 -13.22
CA GLU A 193 5.42 23.53 -12.73
C GLU A 193 5.62 23.35 -11.23
N HIS A 194 4.56 23.55 -10.45
CA HIS A 194 4.58 23.45 -9.00
C HIS A 194 3.64 22.34 -8.55
N MET A 195 4.15 21.36 -7.81
CA MET A 195 3.38 20.21 -7.34
C MET A 195 3.65 19.94 -5.87
N TYR A 196 2.67 19.33 -5.20
CA TYR A 196 2.86 18.73 -3.88
C TYR A 196 3.38 17.31 -4.01
N VAL A 197 4.13 16.88 -2.99
CA VAL A 197 4.54 15.49 -2.82
C VAL A 197 4.06 14.98 -1.47
N GLY A 198 3.70 13.71 -1.41
CA GLY A 198 3.18 13.13 -0.19
C GLY A 198 2.78 11.67 -0.35
N PHE A 199 1.85 11.27 0.50
CA PHE A 199 1.28 9.95 0.53
C PHE A 199 -0.23 10.02 0.53
N SER A 200 -0.85 9.10 -0.20
CA SER A 200 -2.27 8.81 -0.14
C SER A 200 -2.45 7.35 0.24
N SER A 201 -3.53 7.02 0.92
CA SER A 201 -3.88 5.63 1.19
C SER A 201 -5.37 5.45 1.11
N GLY A 202 -5.76 4.22 0.79
CA GLY A 202 -7.14 3.81 0.73
C GLY A 202 -7.33 2.48 1.44
N THR A 203 -8.41 2.38 2.23
CA THR A 203 -8.89 1.11 2.78
C THR A 203 -10.40 0.93 2.61
N LEU A 204 -10.83 -0.31 2.37
CA LEU A 204 -12.25 -0.69 2.51
C LEU A 204 -12.58 -1.09 3.96
N ALA A 205 -13.83 -1.53 4.17
CA ALA A 205 -14.37 -1.91 5.46
C ALA A 205 -13.44 -2.82 6.28
N LEU A 206 -12.76 -3.78 5.65
CA LEU A 206 -11.76 -4.59 6.35
C LEU A 206 -10.40 -3.90 6.32
N ALA A 207 -10.01 -3.37 7.47
CA ALA A 207 -9.11 -2.24 7.48
C ALA A 207 -7.62 -2.61 7.59
N SER A 208 -6.82 -2.02 6.71
CA SER A 208 -5.35 -1.99 6.79
C SER A 208 -4.89 -0.66 7.37
N LYS A 209 -3.90 -0.70 8.27
CA LYS A 209 -3.19 0.47 8.75
C LYS A 209 -1.92 0.66 7.94
N HIS A 210 -1.78 1.82 7.30
CA HIS A 210 -0.59 2.17 6.54
C HIS A 210 0.25 3.16 7.33
N TYR A 211 1.50 2.78 7.64
CA TYR A 211 2.42 3.60 8.40
C TYR A 211 3.61 4.03 7.55
N ILE A 212 3.92 5.32 7.57
CA ILE A 212 5.19 5.88 7.10
C ILE A 212 6.06 6.16 8.34
N LEU A 213 7.22 5.52 8.41
CA LEU A 213 8.11 5.54 9.57
C LEU A 213 9.24 6.56 9.45
N ALA A 214 9.73 6.75 8.23
CA ALA A 214 10.71 7.76 7.87
C ALA A 214 10.56 8.09 6.39
N TRP A 215 10.90 9.32 6.00
CA TRP A 215 10.79 9.78 4.62
C TRP A 215 11.86 10.84 4.34
N SER A 216 12.49 10.74 3.17
CA SER A 216 13.37 11.77 2.61
C SER A 216 13.07 11.95 1.13
N PHE A 217 13.24 13.17 0.65
CA PHE A 217 12.94 13.60 -0.72
C PHE A 217 14.02 14.58 -1.19
N ALA A 218 14.34 14.57 -2.48
CA ALA A 218 15.19 15.57 -3.12
C ALA A 218 14.74 15.84 -4.57
N MET A 219 14.73 17.12 -4.94
CA MET A 219 14.71 17.56 -6.34
C MET A 219 16.15 17.53 -6.89
N ASP A 220 16.30 17.14 -8.16
CA ASP A 220 17.55 17.13 -8.93
C ASP A 220 18.76 16.57 -8.19
N GLY A 221 18.53 15.49 -7.45
CA GLY A 221 19.56 14.87 -6.65
C GLY A 221 19.08 13.59 -5.99
N LYS A 222 20.00 12.98 -5.24
CA LYS A 222 19.73 11.78 -4.45
C LYS A 222 19.10 12.18 -3.11
N ALA A 223 17.97 11.57 -2.77
CA ALA A 223 17.34 11.76 -1.47
C ALA A 223 18.34 11.42 -0.35
N PRO A 224 18.35 12.15 0.77
CA PRO A 224 19.20 11.84 1.90
C PRO A 224 18.98 10.42 2.43
N GLU A 225 20.03 9.78 2.95
CA GLU A 225 19.89 8.50 3.65
C GLU A 225 19.01 8.65 4.90
N LEU A 226 18.25 7.62 5.22
CA LEU A 226 17.39 7.59 6.41
C LEU A 226 18.19 7.05 7.60
N ASP A 227 18.03 7.65 8.78
CA ASP A 227 18.51 7.03 10.01
C ASP A 227 17.57 5.88 10.41
N LEU A 228 17.96 4.67 10.01
CA LEU A 228 17.20 3.46 10.27
C LEU A 228 17.26 3.02 11.74
N SER A 229 18.20 3.55 12.53
CA SER A 229 18.38 3.20 13.94
C SER A 229 17.34 3.87 14.84
N SER A 230 16.81 5.02 14.41
CA SER A 230 15.86 5.85 15.16
C SER A 230 14.41 5.73 14.69
N LEU A 231 14.06 4.65 13.97
CA LEU A 231 12.71 4.49 13.42
C LEU A 231 11.66 4.34 14.55
N PRO A 232 10.52 5.07 14.45
CA PRO A 232 9.48 5.00 15.47
C PRO A 232 8.87 3.59 15.57
N SER A 233 8.44 3.23 16.77
CA SER A 233 7.63 2.03 17.00
C SER A 233 6.19 2.25 16.51
N ILE A 234 5.57 1.17 16.03
CA ILE A 234 4.15 1.15 15.67
C ILE A 234 3.34 0.52 16.81
N PRO A 235 2.16 1.05 17.17
CA PRO A 235 1.26 0.39 18.11
C PRO A 235 0.91 -1.00 17.60
N ARG A 236 1.30 -2.05 18.34
CA ARG A 236 0.89 -3.42 18.05
C ARG A 236 -0.34 -3.72 18.89
N ASP A 237 -1.50 -3.75 18.25
CA ASP A 237 -2.71 -4.26 18.89
C ASP A 237 -2.51 -5.75 19.15
N ARG A 238 -2.15 -6.09 20.40
CA ARG A 238 -2.21 -7.46 20.88
C ARG A 238 -3.69 -7.78 21.01
N THR A 239 -4.25 -8.57 20.10
CA THR A 239 -5.54 -9.21 20.39
C THR A 239 -5.35 -10.00 21.69
N PRO A 240 -6.09 -9.67 22.77
CA PRO A 240 -5.88 -10.33 24.04
C PRO A 240 -6.21 -11.82 23.85
N LEU A 241 -5.28 -12.70 24.22
CA LEU A 241 -5.36 -14.16 24.08
C LEU A 241 -6.71 -14.72 24.54
N TRP A 242 -7.35 -14.08 25.53
CA TRP A 242 -8.65 -14.45 26.05
C TRP A 242 -9.80 -14.41 25.03
N LYS A 243 -9.75 -13.54 24.00
CA LYS A 243 -10.79 -13.46 22.95
C LYS A 243 -10.71 -14.68 22.04
N SER A 244 -9.48 -15.11 21.72
CA SER A 244 -9.24 -16.38 21.01
C SER A 244 -9.62 -17.58 21.88
N PHE A 245 -9.31 -17.54 23.19
CA PHE A 245 -9.69 -18.59 24.13
C PHE A 245 -11.21 -18.76 24.27
N LYS A 246 -11.99 -17.66 24.28
CA LYS A 246 -13.46 -17.73 24.29
C LYS A 246 -14.01 -18.39 23.03
N LEU A 247 -13.46 -18.05 21.86
CA LEU A 247 -13.85 -18.68 20.58
C LEU A 247 -13.53 -20.18 20.59
N PHE A 248 -12.32 -20.54 21.06
CA PHE A 248 -11.89 -21.91 21.19
C PHE A 248 -12.80 -22.69 22.16
N LEU A 249 -13.10 -22.13 23.33
CA LEU A 249 -14.00 -22.73 24.31
C LEU A 249 -15.41 -22.95 23.74
N SER A 250 -15.95 -21.99 22.99
CA SER A 250 -17.27 -22.14 22.35
C SER A 250 -17.29 -23.25 21.29
N VAL A 251 -16.22 -23.43 20.50
CA VAL A 251 -16.12 -24.52 19.52
C VAL A 251 -16.04 -25.88 20.22
N PHE A 252 -15.25 -25.99 21.30
CA PHE A 252 -15.15 -27.22 22.07
C PHE A 252 -16.46 -27.63 22.74
N VAL A 253 -17.21 -26.66 23.28
CA VAL A 253 -18.54 -26.92 23.86
C VAL A 253 -19.52 -27.40 22.78
N ALA A 254 -19.51 -26.79 21.59
CA ALA A 254 -20.37 -27.20 20.48
C ALA A 254 -20.04 -28.63 19.98
N LEU A 255 -18.75 -28.95 19.85
CA LEU A 255 -18.31 -30.30 19.48
C LEU A 255 -18.69 -31.35 20.54
N GLY A 256 -18.57 -31.01 21.82
CA GLY A 256 -19.00 -31.88 22.92
C GLY A 256 -20.51 -32.14 22.91
N ALA A 257 -21.32 -31.10 22.68
CA ALA A 257 -22.77 -31.22 22.57
C ALA A 257 -23.18 -32.10 21.37
N LEU A 258 -22.52 -31.94 20.22
CA LEU A 258 -22.76 -32.74 19.02
C LEU A 258 -22.42 -34.22 19.27
N LEU A 259 -21.31 -34.51 19.94
CA LEU A 259 -20.91 -35.87 20.30
C LEU A 259 -21.96 -36.54 21.19
N LEU A 260 -22.45 -35.83 22.21
CA LEU A 260 -23.52 -36.32 23.09
C LEU A 260 -24.80 -36.64 22.32
N LEU A 261 -25.17 -35.78 21.35
CA LEU A 261 -26.32 -35.97 20.49
C LEU A 261 -26.19 -37.25 19.65
N ILE A 262 -25.03 -37.47 19.03
CA ILE A 262 -24.71 -38.69 18.27
C ILE A 262 -24.83 -39.93 19.16
N ILE A 263 -24.25 -39.89 20.37
CA ILE A 263 -24.32 -41.00 21.33
C ILE A 263 -25.79 -41.30 21.69
N THR A 264 -26.60 -40.28 21.97
CA THR A 264 -28.03 -40.48 22.30
C THR A 264 -28.82 -41.08 21.13
N VAL A 265 -28.54 -40.70 19.88
CA VAL A 265 -29.16 -41.29 18.69
C VAL A 265 -28.76 -42.75 18.54
N ILE A 266 -27.48 -43.08 18.72
CA ILE A 266 -26.98 -44.46 18.66
C ILE A 266 -27.67 -45.31 19.72
N ILE A 267 -27.68 -44.87 20.98
CA ILE A 267 -28.34 -45.60 22.08
C ILE A 267 -29.83 -45.82 21.79
N SER A 268 -30.53 -44.78 21.34
CA SER A 268 -31.96 -44.86 21.00
C SER A 268 -32.23 -45.84 19.87
N TYR A 269 -31.37 -45.88 18.85
CA TYR A 269 -31.44 -46.83 17.76
C TYR A 269 -31.26 -48.28 18.24
N TRP A 270 -30.28 -48.53 19.10
CA TRP A 270 -30.04 -49.85 19.68
C TRP A 270 -31.18 -50.34 20.59
N ILE A 271 -31.80 -49.45 21.36
CA ILE A 271 -32.96 -49.77 22.20
C ILE A 271 -34.18 -50.13 21.32
N LYS A 272 -34.44 -49.40 20.24
CA LYS A 272 -35.56 -49.70 19.32
C LYS A 272 -35.38 -50.98 18.49
N ARG A 273 -34.14 -51.48 18.38
CA ARG A 273 -33.82 -52.72 17.63
C ARG A 273 -33.91 -53.99 18.48
N LYS A 274 -34.01 -53.87 19.79
CA LYS A 274 -34.36 -54.95 20.72
C LYS A 274 -35.88 -55.05 20.87
#